data_AF-A0A6A1QBM6-F1
#
_entry.id   AF-A0A6A1QBM6-F1
#
_cell.length_a   1.000
_cell.length_b   1.000
_cell.length_c   1.000
_cell.angle_alpha   90.00
_cell.angle_beta   90.00
_cell.angle_gamma   90.00
#
_symmetry.space_group_name_H-M   'P 1'
#
loop_
_entity.id
_entity.type
_entity.pdbx_description
1 polymer ?
#
loop_
_entity_poly.entity_id
_entity_poly.type
_entity_poly.pdbx_seq_one_letter_code
_entity_poly.pdbx_strand_id
1 'polypeptide(L)'
;MGAMPFRCLYLLCLFTCKLSPEVAAEVQESSDGPGAREPVRLTDVQAAMEFVAAAEVVVIGFFQDLEVPAVSLFHSVVKNFQDVSFGISTASEVLAHYSVTGNTISLFRLVSQ
;
A
#
# COMPACT_ATOMS: atom_id res chain seq x y z
N MET A 1 -12.79 2.09 -32.55
CA MET A 1 -11.66 1.36 -31.94
C MET A 1 -11.17 2.19 -30.75
N GLY A 2 -11.54 1.84 -29.51
CA GLY A 2 -11.06 2.56 -28.33
C GLY A 2 -9.66 2.10 -27.98
N ALA A 3 -8.67 3.01 -28.06
CA ALA A 3 -7.32 2.72 -27.59
C ALA A 3 -7.34 2.60 -26.06
N MET A 4 -7.01 1.41 -25.56
CA MET A 4 -6.85 1.21 -24.12
C MET A 4 -5.67 2.09 -23.65
N PRO A 5 -5.82 2.88 -22.58
CA PRO A 5 -4.74 3.72 -22.10
C PRO A 5 -3.58 2.84 -21.67
N PHE A 6 -2.37 3.19 -22.12
CA PHE A 6 -1.12 2.42 -21.95
C PHE A 6 -0.86 1.99 -20.49
N ARG A 7 -1.36 2.79 -19.51
CA ARG A 7 -1.29 2.51 -18.08
C ARG A 7 -2.17 1.33 -17.62
N CYS A 8 -3.27 1.04 -18.32
CA CYS A 8 -4.15 -0.10 -18.02
C CYS A 8 -3.47 -1.41 -18.43
N LEU A 9 -2.78 -1.43 -19.58
CA LEU A 9 -1.97 -2.57 -20.00
C LEU A 9 -0.81 -2.82 -19.03
N TYR A 10 -0.19 -1.78 -18.47
CA TYR A 10 0.87 -1.94 -17.48
C TYR A 10 0.38 -2.63 -16.21
N LEU A 11 -0.78 -2.21 -15.68
CA LEU A 11 -1.40 -2.86 -14.52
C LEU A 11 -1.81 -4.31 -14.81
N LEU A 12 -2.39 -4.59 -15.98
CA LEU A 12 -2.71 -5.95 -16.43
C LEU A 12 -1.45 -6.82 -16.56
N CYS A 13 -0.37 -6.29 -17.11
CA CYS A 13 0.90 -7.00 -17.27
C CYS A 13 1.52 -7.36 -15.90
N LEU A 14 1.51 -6.42 -14.94
CA LEU A 14 1.97 -6.70 -13.58
C LEU A 14 1.13 -7.78 -12.88
N PHE A 15 -0.18 -7.84 -13.15
CA PHE A 15 -1.06 -8.89 -12.64
C PHE A 15 -0.78 -10.26 -13.28
N THR A 16 -0.47 -10.32 -14.57
CA THR A 16 -0.26 -11.59 -15.29
C THR A 16 1.17 -12.15 -15.19
N CYS A 17 2.17 -11.31 -14.92
CA CYS A 17 3.57 -11.74 -14.82
C CYS A 17 3.93 -12.44 -13.49
N LYS A 18 3.01 -12.52 -12.51
CA LYS A 18 3.20 -13.26 -11.25
C LYS A 18 2.89 -14.77 -11.36
N LEU A 19 3.08 -15.36 -12.54
CA LEU A 19 2.96 -16.79 -12.81
C LEU A 19 4.15 -17.24 -13.68
N SER A 20 5.36 -17.21 -13.14
CA SER A 20 6.47 -18.01 -13.67
C SER A 20 7.20 -18.67 -12.50
N PRO A 21 7.30 -20.01 -12.45
CA PRO A 21 8.16 -20.70 -11.51
C PRO A 21 9.61 -20.76 -12.03
N GLU A 22 10.54 -21.18 -11.16
CA GLU A 22 11.93 -21.62 -11.43
C GLU A 22 13.04 -20.56 -11.22
N VAL A 23 14.17 -20.76 -10.52
CA VAL A 23 14.70 -21.78 -9.57
C VAL A 23 15.85 -21.11 -8.78
N ALA A 24 16.18 -21.70 -7.63
CA ALA A 24 17.20 -21.35 -6.64
C ALA A 24 18.61 -20.94 -7.14
N ALA A 25 19.25 -20.04 -6.40
CA ALA A 25 20.67 -20.11 -6.04
C ALA A 25 20.93 -19.20 -4.82
N GLU A 26 21.53 -19.79 -3.78
CA GLU A 26 21.81 -19.17 -2.49
C GLU A 26 23.32 -18.87 -2.39
N VAL A 27 23.69 -17.63 -2.02
CA VAL A 27 25.02 -17.24 -1.52
C VAL A 27 24.85 -16.13 -0.48
N GLN A 28 25.45 -16.32 0.68
CA GLN A 28 25.48 -15.41 1.83
C GLN A 28 26.36 -14.18 1.56
N GLU A 29 25.81 -12.96 1.68
CA GLU A 29 26.59 -11.74 1.86
C GLU A 29 25.75 -10.62 2.50
N SER A 30 26.29 -9.99 3.55
CA SER A 30 25.78 -8.86 4.36
C SER A 30 24.29 -8.86 4.76
N SER A 31 24.05 -8.88 6.08
CA SER A 31 22.73 -8.73 6.70
C SER A 31 22.16 -7.31 6.52
N ASP A 32 21.77 -6.97 5.30
CA ASP A 32 20.75 -5.96 4.99
C ASP A 32 19.95 -6.50 3.79
N GLY A 33 19.21 -7.59 4.03
CA GLY A 33 18.12 -7.96 3.14
C GLY A 33 17.14 -6.79 3.07
N PRO A 34 16.37 -6.60 1.98
CA PRO A 34 15.53 -5.43 1.80
C PRO A 34 14.71 -5.21 3.07
N GLY A 35 15.08 -4.19 3.86
CA GLY A 35 14.54 -3.96 5.19
C GLY A 35 13.02 -4.07 5.08
N ALA A 36 12.44 -4.96 5.90
CA ALA A 36 11.03 -5.33 5.76
C ALA A 36 10.18 -4.05 5.66
N ARG A 37 9.65 -3.78 4.46
CA ARG A 37 8.95 -2.52 4.19
C ARG A 37 7.68 -2.50 5.03
N GLU A 38 7.58 -1.51 5.89
CA GLU A 38 6.43 -1.31 6.76
C GLU A 38 5.61 -0.09 6.29
N PRO A 39 4.28 -0.13 6.46
CA PRO A 39 3.45 1.04 6.20
C PRO A 39 3.76 2.16 7.19
N VAL A 40 3.72 3.40 6.71
CA VAL A 40 3.93 4.59 7.55
C VAL A 40 2.79 4.70 8.56
N ARG A 41 3.11 4.86 9.84
CA ARG A 41 2.08 5.06 10.89
C ARG A 41 1.56 6.49 10.83
N LEU A 42 0.25 6.64 10.65
CA LEU A 42 -0.43 7.93 10.59
C LEU A 42 -1.19 8.14 11.90
N THR A 43 -0.58 8.88 12.82
CA THR A 43 -1.08 9.06 14.20
C THR A 43 -2.10 10.17 14.35
N ASP A 44 -2.17 11.08 13.40
CA ASP A 44 -3.04 12.25 13.42
C ASP A 44 -3.49 12.63 12.00
N VAL A 45 -4.51 13.48 11.94
CA VAL A 45 -5.16 13.86 10.68
C VAL A 45 -4.21 14.61 9.75
N GLN A 46 -3.32 15.44 10.30
CA GLN A 46 -2.38 16.22 9.50
C GLN A 46 -1.37 15.32 8.80
N ALA A 47 -0.77 14.38 9.54
CA ALA A 47 0.14 13.39 8.97
C ALA A 47 -0.54 12.58 7.85
N ALA A 48 -1.82 12.21 8.02
CA ALA A 48 -2.56 11.48 7.00
C ALA A 48 -2.81 12.33 5.74
N MET A 49 -3.18 13.60 5.89
CA MET A 49 -3.38 14.51 4.75
C MET A 49 -2.08 14.76 3.98
N GLU A 50 -0.98 15.02 4.70
CA GLU A 50 0.34 15.20 4.10
C GLU A 50 0.79 13.94 3.36
N PHE A 51 0.54 12.76 3.93
CA PHE A 51 0.82 11.48 3.29
C PHE A 51 0.01 11.30 2.00
N VAL A 52 -1.28 11.65 1.98
CA VAL A 52 -2.12 11.60 0.78
C VAL A 52 -1.63 12.55 -0.31
N ALA A 53 -1.12 13.73 0.06
CA ALA A 53 -0.62 14.72 -0.89
C ALA A 53 0.79 14.40 -1.44
N ALA A 54 1.54 13.49 -0.78
CA ALA A 54 2.94 13.22 -1.10
C ALA A 54 3.17 12.48 -2.43
N ALA A 55 2.15 11.79 -2.96
CA ALA A 55 2.28 11.03 -4.22
C ALA A 55 0.97 11.00 -5.01
N GLU A 56 1.07 10.70 -6.32
CA GLU A 56 -0.09 10.57 -7.21
C GLU A 56 -1.06 9.48 -6.74
N VAL A 57 -0.53 8.39 -6.18
CA VAL A 57 -1.31 7.26 -5.64
C VAL A 57 -0.72 6.82 -4.31
N VAL A 58 -1.56 6.76 -3.28
CA VAL A 58 -1.21 6.17 -1.98
C VAL A 58 -2.32 5.25 -1.48
N VAL A 59 -1.96 4.31 -0.61
CA VAL A 59 -2.91 3.40 0.03
C VAL A 59 -2.83 3.57 1.54
N ILE A 60 -3.97 3.69 2.21
CA ILE A 60 -4.05 3.76 3.66
C ILE A 60 -4.93 2.63 4.18
N GLY A 61 -4.39 1.84 5.11
CA GLY A 61 -5.17 0.90 5.90
C GLY A 61 -5.67 1.57 7.18
N PHE A 62 -6.99 1.71 7.31
CA PHE A 62 -7.66 2.18 8.51
C PHE A 62 -8.18 0.97 9.29
N PHE A 63 -7.65 0.76 10.48
CA PHE A 63 -8.06 -0.36 11.34
C PHE A 63 -8.48 0.16 12.70
N GLN A 64 -9.44 -0.50 13.34
CA GLN A 64 -9.79 -0.18 14.73
C GLN A 64 -8.77 -0.78 15.70
N ASP A 65 -8.13 -1.88 15.30
CA ASP A 65 -7.16 -2.64 16.09
C ASP A 65 -6.09 -3.22 15.17
N LEU A 66 -4.83 -3.27 15.63
CA LEU A 66 -3.72 -3.87 14.91
C LEU A 66 -3.67 -5.41 15.03
N GLU A 67 -4.41 -5.99 15.97
CA GLU A 67 -4.42 -7.44 16.24
C GLU A 67 -5.35 -8.22 15.30
N VAL A 68 -6.10 -7.54 14.42
CA VAL A 68 -6.97 -8.22 13.47
C VAL A 68 -6.17 -8.90 12.34
N PRO A 69 -6.58 -10.08 11.86
CA PRO A 69 -5.84 -10.81 10.81
C PRO A 69 -5.62 -10.00 9.52
N ALA A 70 -6.52 -9.06 9.23
CA ALA A 70 -6.44 -8.19 8.07
C ALA A 70 -5.18 -7.29 8.08
N VAL A 71 -4.64 -6.94 9.26
CA VAL A 71 -3.42 -6.12 9.39
C VAL A 71 -2.20 -6.92 8.95
N SER A 72 -2.07 -8.18 9.36
CA SER A 72 -0.97 -9.05 8.91
C SER A 72 -1.00 -9.28 7.39
N LEU A 73 -2.20 -9.43 6.82
CA LEU A 73 -2.41 -9.48 5.37
C LEU A 73 -2.00 -8.16 4.70
N PHE A 74 -2.39 -7.02 5.27
CA PHE A 74 -2.00 -5.70 4.77
C PHE A 74 -0.47 -5.53 4.74
N HIS A 75 0.23 -5.85 5.84
CA HIS A 75 1.70 -5.82 5.89
C HIS A 75 2.36 -6.76 4.86
N SER A 76 1.73 -7.90 4.55
CA SER A 76 2.22 -8.81 3.50
C SER A 76 2.08 -8.20 2.11
N VAL A 77 1.00 -7.46 1.85
CA VAL A 77 0.79 -6.74 0.58
C VAL A 77 1.78 -5.59 0.43
N VAL A 78 2.05 -4.82 1.49
CA VAL A 78 3.03 -3.70 1.45
C VAL A 78 4.39 -4.15 0.90
N LYS A 79 4.84 -5.36 1.28
CA LYS A 79 6.11 -5.93 0.82
C LYS A 79 6.14 -6.27 -0.68
N ASN A 80 4.97 -6.46 -1.30
CA ASN A 80 4.86 -6.83 -2.71
C ASN A 80 4.82 -5.63 -3.68
N PHE A 81 4.55 -4.42 -3.19
CA PHE A 81 4.33 -3.23 -4.03
C PHE A 81 5.32 -2.12 -3.69
N GLN A 82 6.48 -2.15 -4.35
CA GLN A 82 7.56 -1.20 -4.06
C GLN A 82 7.31 0.22 -4.59
N ASP A 83 6.46 0.37 -5.61
CA ASP A 83 6.20 1.67 -6.24
C ASP A 83 5.04 2.45 -5.60
N VAL A 84 4.41 1.87 -4.56
CA VAL A 84 3.24 2.46 -3.90
C VAL A 84 3.58 2.80 -2.45
N SER A 85 3.19 4.01 -2.04
CA SER A 85 3.29 4.43 -0.63
C SER A 85 2.10 3.86 0.15
N PHE A 86 2.41 3.14 1.23
CA PHE A 86 1.41 2.58 2.14
C PHE A 86 1.46 3.26 3.50
N GLY A 87 0.30 3.65 4.00
CA GLY A 87 0.09 4.15 5.35
C GLY A 87 -0.84 3.23 6.14
N ILE A 88 -0.75 3.30 7.46
CA ILE A 88 -1.66 2.60 8.38
C ILE A 88 -2.07 3.54 9.53
N SER A 89 -3.34 3.53 9.89
CA SER A 89 -3.84 4.30 11.02
C SER A 89 -4.84 3.51 11.85
N THR A 90 -4.75 3.69 13.16
CA THR A 90 -5.75 3.28 14.16
C THR A 90 -6.26 4.46 14.99
N ALA A 91 -5.84 5.68 14.66
CA ALA A 91 -6.23 6.88 15.39
C ALA A 91 -7.69 7.24 15.07
N SER A 92 -8.54 7.30 16.10
CA SER A 92 -9.97 7.58 15.93
C SER A 92 -10.23 8.89 15.20
N GLU A 93 -9.43 9.94 15.43
CA GLU A 93 -9.56 11.20 14.69
C GLU A 93 -9.30 11.05 13.19
N VAL A 94 -8.33 10.21 12.81
CA VAL A 94 -7.99 9.93 11.41
C VAL A 94 -9.11 9.13 10.76
N LEU A 95 -9.59 8.08 11.43
CA LEU A 95 -10.72 7.28 10.94
C LEU A 95 -11.97 8.16 10.73
N ALA A 96 -12.30 9.01 11.70
CA ALA A 96 -13.44 9.92 11.61
C ALA A 96 -13.28 10.93 10.47
N HIS A 97 -12.08 11.48 10.25
CA HIS A 97 -11.81 12.44 9.16
C HIS A 97 -12.13 11.86 7.79
N TYR A 98 -11.79 10.58 7.57
CA TYR A 98 -12.08 9.87 6.31
C TYR A 98 -13.43 9.14 6.32
N SER A 99 -14.30 9.41 7.31
CA SER A 99 -15.62 8.77 7.46
C SER A 99 -15.58 7.24 7.53
N VAL A 100 -14.50 6.70 8.11
CA VAL A 100 -14.30 5.26 8.28
C VAL A 100 -14.95 4.79 9.58
N THR A 101 -15.91 3.88 9.48
CA THR A 101 -16.66 3.32 10.63
C THR A 101 -16.24 1.89 10.98
N GLY A 102 -15.35 1.29 10.20
CA GLY A 102 -14.87 -0.09 10.38
C GLY A 102 -13.53 -0.32 9.68
N ASN A 103 -12.98 -1.52 9.79
CA ASN A 103 -11.69 -1.84 9.16
C ASN A 103 -11.79 -1.67 7.64
N THR A 104 -11.02 -0.74 7.07
CA THR A 104 -11.15 -0.29 5.69
C THR A 104 -9.77 -0.07 5.07
N ILE A 105 -9.59 -0.47 3.81
CA ILE A 105 -8.42 -0.09 3.02
C ILE A 105 -8.89 0.88 1.95
N SER A 106 -8.27 2.06 1.89
CA SER A 106 -8.62 3.10 0.92
C SER A 106 -7.43 3.41 0.03
N LEU A 107 -7.70 3.61 -1.26
CA LEU A 107 -6.75 4.13 -2.23
C LEU A 107 -7.07 5.59 -2.49
N PHE A 108 -6.07 6.45 -2.33
CA PHE A 108 -6.16 7.85 -2.68
C PHE A 108 -5.40 8.08 -3.97
N ARG A 109 -6.00 8.86 -4.86
CA ARG A 109 -5.37 9.30 -6.10
C ARG A 109 -5.50 10.81 -6.21
N LEU A 110 -4.37 11.48 -6.40
CA LEU A 110 -4.37 12.90 -6.76
C LEU A 110 -4.90 13.03 -8.20
N VAL A 111 -5.98 13.79 -8.37
CA VAL A 111 -6.53 14.11 -9.69
C VAL A 111 -6.10 15.54 -10.01
N SER A 112 -5.20 15.70 -10.98
CA SER A 112 -4.89 17.01 -11.55
C SER A 112 -6.16 17.58 -12.17
N GLN A 113 -6.62 18.74 -11.70
CA GLN A 113 -7.71 19.48 -12.32
C GLN A 113 -7.27 20.13 -13.63
#